data_AF-A0A1F3VHT0-F1
#
_entry.id   AF-A0A1F3VHT0-F1
#
_cell.length_a   1.000
_cell.length_b   1.000
_cell.length_c   1.000
_cell.angle_alpha   90.00
_cell.angle_beta   90.00
_cell.angle_gamma   90.00
#
_symmetry.space_group_name_H-M   'P 1'
#
loop_
_entity.id
_entity.type
_entity.pdbx_description
1 polymer ?
#
loop_
_entity_poly.entity_id
_entity_poly.type
_entity_poly.pdbx_seq_one_letter_code
_entity_poly.pdbx_strand_id
1 'polypeptide(L)'
;MNALFILFILNLVLLGCNEQGRSGYKKIQDYARTPSQNPSESCTRYTQLEVEVCYDECPINTKIATYSEVMQLINEYAKTSPKSEETRIELLKIYENAQGICVDDIKRPTNEMVIKNDYCACDGNKEFIINNCSNFCSTRNDQTPTLFGSVTISDKIKNDPLLGNLYNWCTVEIQDGHYAPSCLAEVSNEVEKIYLEVSLFPNTNSFRIDLSFMESDKTYTLKIIETTSKAQTSSIQLRMKNPTTPVATPLQRNTISQYTCITASGYTYNNQSYYEYSAKLHYYFASNEPPLPLPPGNDFLYCHDKTLGRWDQSTYPRLELINNSFMLWNKKDVRFYDQNHDGRLDINQEIENRLTYPSSINLFNPFSFTVAPGTSEKLLGFYLQSFIDPVNQIPYCPTTTHFNSNSEIFQILKDYIGDTEAIYRALGETSLLKNNNGELVKAPDDYIFIRESELKKIWFYTLNSSLIKHTETTSRNLPIMFYYPIDIAYPLVKKPHQKIYTVIGLEELNSDAPRTNIQPADKRLGCVPQIN
;
A
#
# COMPACT_ATOMS: atom_id res chain seq x y z
N MET A 1 31.09 -54.83 19.38
CA MET A 1 31.49 -56.16 18.90
C MET A 1 30.73 -56.41 17.61
N ASN A 2 31.29 -56.00 16.47
CA ASN A 2 32.20 -56.83 15.66
C ASN A 2 31.64 -58.23 15.44
N ALA A 3 31.26 -58.51 14.20
CA ALA A 3 32.14 -59.25 13.29
C ALA A 3 31.41 -60.33 12.48
N LEU A 4 31.53 -60.10 11.17
CA LEU A 4 32.11 -61.03 10.19
C LEU A 4 31.11 -61.76 9.27
N PHE A 5 31.13 -61.32 7.99
CA PHE A 5 31.85 -62.02 6.90
C PHE A 5 31.35 -63.45 6.59
N ILE A 6 31.18 -63.91 5.34
CA ILE A 6 31.93 -63.60 4.12
C ILE A 6 31.36 -64.42 2.95
N LEU A 7 31.57 -63.90 1.74
CA LEU A 7 31.72 -64.58 0.43
C LEU A 7 30.70 -65.64 -0.01
N PHE A 8 30.09 -65.42 -1.18
CA PHE A 8 30.66 -65.86 -2.46
C PHE A 8 29.90 -65.13 -3.60
N ILE A 9 30.47 -64.17 -4.33
CA ILE A 9 31.49 -64.27 -5.39
C ILE A 9 30.93 -64.80 -6.73
N LEU A 10 30.98 -63.89 -7.71
CA LEU A 10 31.27 -64.09 -9.15
C LEU A 10 30.21 -64.87 -9.97
N ASN A 11 29.85 -64.48 -11.20
CA ASN A 11 30.76 -64.04 -12.25
C ASN A 11 29.99 -63.52 -13.49
N LEU A 12 30.78 -62.82 -14.33
CA LEU A 12 30.57 -62.27 -15.68
C LEU A 12 30.24 -60.76 -15.71
N VAL A 13 31.22 -59.82 -15.62
CA VAL A 13 32.46 -59.57 -16.43
C VAL A 13 32.10 -59.17 -17.87
N LEU A 14 32.38 -57.94 -18.33
CA LEU A 14 33.61 -57.50 -19.05
C LEU A 14 33.32 -56.04 -19.54
N LEU A 15 34.19 -55.02 -19.57
CA LEU A 15 35.64 -54.75 -19.44
C LEU A 15 35.77 -53.33 -18.80
N GLY A 16 36.78 -52.91 -18.03
CA GLY A 16 38.20 -53.23 -18.08
C GLY A 16 38.97 -52.17 -18.88
N CYS A 17 39.41 -51.08 -18.25
CA CYS A 17 40.68 -50.41 -18.57
C CYS A 17 41.12 -49.47 -17.43
N ASN A 18 42.34 -49.70 -16.98
CA ASN A 18 43.15 -48.85 -16.13
C ASN A 18 43.90 -47.89 -17.08
N GLU A 19 43.74 -46.58 -16.96
CA GLU A 19 44.67 -45.61 -17.56
C GLU A 19 44.96 -44.45 -16.61
N GLN A 20 46.25 -44.24 -16.46
CA GLN A 20 46.92 -43.07 -15.92
C GLN A 20 46.35 -41.75 -16.47
N GLY A 21 46.34 -40.72 -15.62
CA GLY A 21 46.57 -39.33 -16.01
C GLY A 21 45.68 -38.75 -17.11
N ARG A 22 44.63 -38.03 -16.73
CA ARG A 22 44.15 -36.88 -17.51
C ARG A 22 43.52 -35.83 -16.60
N SER A 23 44.28 -34.77 -16.41
CA SER A 23 43.79 -33.43 -16.07
C SER A 23 42.61 -33.08 -16.97
N GLY A 24 41.46 -32.83 -16.38
CA GLY A 24 40.29 -32.31 -17.07
C GLY A 24 39.49 -31.50 -16.07
N TYR A 25 39.98 -30.31 -15.74
CA TYR A 25 39.17 -29.31 -15.05
C TYR A 25 37.91 -29.04 -15.89
N LYS A 26 36.78 -28.81 -15.21
CA LYS A 26 35.52 -28.46 -15.84
C LYS A 26 35.75 -27.25 -16.74
N LYS A 27 35.32 -27.39 -17.99
CA LYS A 27 35.54 -26.39 -19.03
C LYS A 27 34.43 -25.35 -18.97
N ILE A 28 34.80 -24.08 -18.96
CA ILE A 28 33.90 -22.94 -19.13
C ILE A 28 32.97 -23.22 -20.31
N GLN A 29 31.66 -23.22 -20.06
CA GLN A 29 30.66 -23.41 -21.12
C GLN A 29 30.32 -22.03 -21.69
N ASP A 30 30.72 -21.81 -22.94
CA ASP A 30 30.32 -20.64 -23.73
C ASP A 30 28.88 -20.84 -24.24
N TYR A 31 27.90 -20.23 -23.55
CA TYR A 31 26.50 -20.23 -23.99
C TYR A 31 26.20 -19.12 -25.03
N ALA A 32 27.17 -18.28 -25.37
CA ALA A 32 27.02 -17.21 -26.36
C ALA A 32 27.31 -17.67 -27.79
N ARG A 33 27.63 -18.96 -28.01
CA ARG A 33 27.87 -19.52 -29.36
C ARG A 33 26.81 -20.55 -29.76
N THR A 34 26.27 -20.37 -30.97
CA THR A 34 25.63 -21.44 -31.73
C THR A 34 26.61 -22.63 -31.84
N PRO A 35 26.10 -23.88 -31.80
CA PRO A 35 26.94 -25.06 -31.59
C PRO A 35 27.91 -25.26 -32.76
N SER A 36 29.18 -24.99 -32.49
CA SER A 36 30.31 -25.21 -33.40
C SER A 36 31.39 -25.98 -32.66
N GLN A 37 31.90 -27.02 -33.32
CA GLN A 37 32.81 -28.03 -32.78
C GLN A 37 34.20 -27.45 -32.46
N ASN A 38 34.45 -27.08 -31.19
CA ASN A 38 35.76 -27.21 -30.52
C ASN A 38 35.68 -26.74 -29.05
N PRO A 39 35.81 -27.64 -28.04
CA PRO A 39 35.70 -27.30 -26.63
C PRO A 39 37.03 -26.78 -26.03
N SER A 40 37.77 -25.93 -26.75
CA SER A 40 39.11 -25.48 -26.33
C SER A 40 39.29 -23.97 -26.25
N GLU A 41 38.22 -23.17 -26.44
CA GLU A 41 38.34 -21.73 -26.40
C GLU A 41 37.90 -21.20 -25.02
N SER A 42 38.87 -20.70 -24.27
CA SER A 42 38.67 -19.84 -23.11
C SER A 42 37.71 -18.70 -23.43
N CYS A 43 36.95 -18.24 -22.42
CA CYS A 43 36.05 -17.12 -22.59
C CYS A 43 36.76 -15.92 -23.21
N THR A 44 36.33 -15.45 -24.38
CA THR A 44 36.93 -14.28 -25.05
C THR A 44 36.18 -12.98 -24.77
N ARG A 45 35.02 -13.05 -24.10
CA ARG A 45 34.18 -11.90 -23.74
C ARG A 45 34.21 -11.68 -22.22
N TYR A 46 33.06 -11.64 -21.56
CA TYR A 46 32.96 -11.38 -20.13
C TYR A 46 32.67 -12.67 -19.35
N THR A 47 33.18 -12.82 -18.13
CA THR A 47 32.91 -14.01 -17.29
C THR A 47 32.95 -13.67 -15.80
N GLN A 48 32.27 -14.44 -14.95
CA GLN A 48 32.38 -14.35 -13.49
C GLN A 48 33.29 -15.48 -13.01
N LEU A 49 34.28 -15.21 -12.14
CA LEU A 49 35.21 -16.25 -11.68
C LEU A 49 34.53 -17.41 -10.93
N GLU A 50 33.35 -17.14 -10.35
CA GLU A 50 32.57 -18.11 -9.58
C GLU A 50 31.69 -19.03 -10.44
N VAL A 51 31.37 -18.58 -11.66
CA VAL A 51 30.37 -19.19 -12.52
C VAL A 51 31.02 -19.46 -13.87
N GLU A 52 31.11 -20.73 -14.27
CA GLU A 52 31.75 -21.19 -15.53
C GLU A 52 30.95 -20.79 -16.80
N VAL A 53 30.55 -19.52 -16.91
CA VAL A 53 29.69 -18.96 -17.95
C VAL A 53 30.37 -17.77 -18.60
N CYS A 54 30.36 -17.76 -19.94
CA CYS A 54 30.65 -16.56 -20.73
C CYS A 54 29.39 -15.74 -20.96
N TYR A 55 29.54 -14.43 -20.84
CA TYR A 55 28.52 -13.46 -21.14
C TYR A 55 28.96 -12.54 -22.28
N ASP A 56 27.99 -12.14 -23.11
CA ASP A 56 28.20 -11.15 -24.17
C ASP A 56 28.43 -9.74 -23.60
N GLU A 57 27.87 -9.47 -22.43
CA GLU A 57 27.99 -8.27 -21.61
C GLU A 57 27.86 -8.67 -20.12
N CYS A 58 28.35 -7.85 -19.19
CA CYS A 58 28.24 -8.20 -17.78
C CYS A 58 26.76 -8.28 -17.32
N PRO A 59 26.36 -9.32 -16.57
CA PRO A 59 25.00 -9.46 -16.04
C PRO A 59 24.52 -8.24 -15.25
N ILE A 60 23.20 -8.06 -15.15
CA ILE A 60 22.58 -6.99 -14.35
C ILE A 60 23.09 -7.04 -12.90
N ASN A 61 23.49 -5.88 -12.35
CA ASN A 61 24.15 -5.71 -11.04
C ASN A 61 25.58 -6.24 -10.94
N THR A 62 26.28 -6.38 -12.07
CA THR A 62 27.71 -6.64 -12.11
C THR A 62 28.44 -5.57 -12.93
N LYS A 63 29.71 -5.33 -12.63
CA LYS A 63 30.60 -4.41 -13.36
C LYS A 63 31.83 -5.15 -13.87
N ILE A 64 32.49 -4.60 -14.89
CA ILE A 64 33.81 -5.08 -15.30
C ILE A 64 34.80 -4.74 -14.18
N ALA A 65 35.44 -5.76 -13.62
CA ALA A 65 36.42 -5.66 -12.56
C ALA A 65 37.66 -4.88 -13.01
N THR A 66 38.18 -4.07 -12.10
CA THR A 66 39.51 -3.49 -12.21
C THR A 66 40.60 -4.55 -12.04
N TYR A 67 41.81 -4.27 -12.52
CA TYR A 67 42.96 -5.17 -12.35
C TYR A 67 43.18 -5.57 -10.88
N SER A 68 43.01 -4.64 -9.93
CA SER A 68 43.15 -4.91 -8.50
C SER A 68 42.07 -5.85 -7.96
N GLU A 69 40.81 -5.67 -8.37
CA GLU A 69 39.69 -6.53 -7.95
C GLU A 69 39.87 -7.95 -8.49
N VAL A 70 40.29 -8.08 -9.75
CA VAL A 70 40.62 -9.39 -10.34
C VAL A 70 41.73 -10.07 -9.55
N MET A 71 42.82 -9.38 -9.24
CA MET A 71 43.92 -9.98 -8.49
C MET A 71 43.53 -10.36 -7.06
N GLN A 72 42.65 -9.60 -6.41
CA GLN A 72 42.09 -9.97 -5.11
C GLN A 72 41.28 -11.26 -5.20
N LEU A 73 40.36 -11.34 -6.15
CA LEU A 73 39.53 -12.54 -6.37
C LEU A 73 40.37 -13.77 -6.68
N ILE A 74 41.35 -13.64 -7.60
CA ILE A 74 42.27 -14.74 -7.92
C ILE A 74 42.99 -15.25 -6.67
N ASN A 75 43.45 -14.33 -5.80
CA ASN A 75 44.14 -14.70 -4.56
C ASN A 75 43.19 -15.33 -3.52
N GLU A 76 41.95 -14.86 -3.41
CA GLU A 76 40.94 -15.43 -2.50
C GLU A 76 40.52 -16.83 -2.94
N TYR A 77 40.27 -17.04 -4.24
CA TYR A 77 39.99 -18.35 -4.82
C TYR A 77 41.18 -19.31 -4.70
N ALA A 78 42.40 -18.82 -4.92
CA ALA A 78 43.60 -19.63 -4.72
C ALA A 78 43.76 -20.09 -3.27
N LYS A 79 43.38 -19.27 -2.27
CA LYS A 79 43.46 -19.63 -0.84
C LYS A 79 42.48 -20.73 -0.43
N THR A 80 41.33 -20.82 -1.08
CA THR A 80 40.30 -21.81 -0.77
C THR A 80 40.49 -23.13 -1.53
N SER A 81 41.36 -23.15 -2.54
CA SER A 81 41.69 -24.36 -3.30
C SER A 81 42.82 -25.18 -2.67
N PRO A 82 42.72 -26.53 -2.60
CA PRO A 82 43.79 -27.41 -2.14
C PRO A 82 45.05 -27.38 -3.03
N LYS A 83 44.99 -26.73 -4.20
CA LYS A 83 46.12 -26.50 -5.12
C LYS A 83 46.23 -25.03 -5.48
N SER A 84 46.56 -24.21 -4.49
CA SER A 84 46.54 -22.74 -4.58
C SER A 84 47.31 -22.18 -5.78
N GLU A 85 48.53 -22.63 -6.04
CA GLU A 85 49.36 -22.08 -7.11
C GLU A 85 48.92 -22.52 -8.52
N GLU A 86 48.51 -23.78 -8.70
CA GLU A 86 47.95 -24.27 -9.97
C GLU A 86 46.65 -23.53 -10.31
N THR A 87 45.77 -23.36 -9.31
CA THR A 87 44.51 -22.62 -9.44
C THR A 87 44.76 -21.17 -9.81
N ARG A 88 45.75 -20.53 -9.17
CA ARG A 88 46.14 -19.14 -9.47
C ARG A 88 46.58 -18.98 -10.92
N ILE A 89 47.42 -19.89 -11.43
CA ILE A 89 47.87 -19.88 -12.83
C ILE A 89 46.70 -20.06 -13.79
N GLU A 90 45.73 -20.91 -13.46
CA GLU A 90 44.56 -21.18 -14.31
C GLU A 90 43.60 -19.99 -14.36
N LEU A 91 43.32 -19.36 -13.22
CA LEU A 91 42.49 -18.15 -13.16
C LEU A 91 43.16 -16.95 -13.86
N LEU A 92 44.49 -16.84 -13.81
CA LEU A 92 45.24 -15.84 -14.58
C LEU A 92 45.07 -16.04 -16.09
N LYS A 93 45.09 -17.29 -16.58
CA LYS A 93 44.81 -17.58 -17.99
C LYS A 93 43.39 -17.22 -18.38
N ILE A 94 42.41 -17.43 -17.49
CA ILE A 94 41.02 -17.02 -17.74
C ILE A 94 40.95 -15.50 -17.88
N TYR A 95 41.60 -14.77 -16.97
CA TYR A 95 41.67 -13.31 -17.03
C TYR A 95 42.38 -12.79 -18.29
N GLU A 96 43.49 -13.40 -18.70
CA GLU A 96 44.24 -13.00 -19.91
C GLU A 96 43.46 -13.21 -21.20
N ASN A 97 42.57 -14.21 -21.23
CA ASN A 97 41.77 -14.53 -22.42
C ASN A 97 40.44 -13.78 -22.48
N ALA A 98 39.86 -13.42 -21.32
CA ALA A 98 38.61 -12.69 -21.25
C ALA A 98 38.80 -11.20 -21.58
N GLN A 99 37.81 -10.61 -22.26
CA GLN A 99 37.71 -9.16 -22.43
C GLN A 99 37.52 -8.45 -21.09
N GLY A 100 36.90 -9.11 -20.10
CA GLY A 100 36.79 -8.62 -18.73
C GLY A 100 36.18 -9.65 -17.77
N ILE A 101 36.45 -9.49 -16.47
CA ILE A 101 35.80 -10.28 -15.43
C ILE A 101 34.65 -9.47 -14.85
N CYS A 102 33.45 -10.02 -14.80
CA CYS A 102 32.32 -9.40 -14.13
C CYS A 102 32.40 -9.70 -12.64
N VAL A 103 32.29 -8.66 -11.83
CA VAL A 103 32.21 -8.75 -10.38
C VAL A 103 30.94 -8.07 -9.91
N ASP A 104 30.41 -8.51 -8.78
CA ASP A 104 29.23 -7.89 -8.20
C ASP A 104 29.46 -6.38 -8.05
N ASP A 105 28.54 -5.61 -8.62
CA ASP A 105 28.53 -4.17 -8.53
C ASP A 105 27.89 -3.84 -7.19
N ILE A 106 28.67 -3.94 -6.12
CA ILE A 106 28.23 -3.62 -4.76
C ILE A 106 27.94 -2.12 -4.74
N LYS A 107 26.67 -1.76 -4.84
CA LYS A 107 26.18 -0.39 -4.74
C LYS A 107 25.33 -0.25 -3.48
N ARG A 108 25.47 0.87 -2.79
CA ARG A 108 24.54 1.21 -1.71
C ARG A 108 23.12 1.24 -2.27
N PRO A 109 22.22 0.40 -1.76
CA PRO A 109 20.89 0.31 -2.34
C PRO A 109 20.02 1.49 -1.91
N THR A 110 19.16 1.94 -2.83
CA THR A 110 18.16 2.99 -2.60
C THR A 110 16.82 2.37 -2.25
N ASN A 111 16.06 2.99 -1.35
CA ASN A 111 14.73 2.59 -0.87
C ASN A 111 14.67 1.22 -0.15
N GLU A 112 15.81 0.62 0.17
CA GLU A 112 15.92 -0.62 0.96
C GLU A 112 15.95 -0.36 2.48
N MET A 113 15.96 0.92 2.88
CA MET A 113 15.76 1.35 4.26
C MET A 113 14.52 2.22 4.36
N VAL A 114 13.62 1.80 5.23
CA VAL A 114 12.33 2.45 5.45
C VAL A 114 12.32 3.06 6.83
N ILE A 115 12.18 4.39 6.93
CA ILE A 115 12.04 5.05 8.23
C ILE A 115 10.73 4.56 8.87
N LYS A 116 10.82 4.04 10.09
CA LYS A 116 9.66 3.54 10.84
C LYS A 116 8.75 4.68 11.25
N ASN A 117 7.45 4.42 11.34
CA ASN A 117 6.45 5.44 11.71
C ASN A 117 6.48 5.85 13.20
N ASP A 118 7.38 5.30 14.01
CA ASP A 118 7.54 5.61 15.44
C ASP A 118 8.51 6.76 15.70
N TYR A 119 8.84 7.56 14.68
CA TYR A 119 9.70 8.74 14.83
C TYR A 119 9.01 9.83 15.67
N CYS A 120 9.79 10.52 16.49
CA CYS A 120 9.30 11.62 17.30
C CYS A 120 10.22 12.81 17.28
N ALA A 121 9.68 14.01 17.10
CA ALA A 121 10.44 15.24 17.30
C ALA A 121 9.99 15.91 18.59
N CYS A 122 10.96 16.34 19.39
CA CYS A 122 10.74 16.98 20.67
C CYS A 122 11.45 18.32 20.72
N ASP A 123 10.79 19.32 21.29
CA ASP A 123 11.39 20.59 21.68
C ASP A 123 11.25 20.70 23.21
N GLY A 124 12.35 20.44 23.92
CA GLY A 124 12.32 20.16 25.35
C GLY A 124 11.42 18.96 25.68
N ASN A 125 10.44 19.19 26.56
CA ASN A 125 9.50 18.16 27.02
C ASN A 125 8.20 18.09 26.21
N LYS A 126 8.12 18.84 25.09
CA LYS A 126 6.93 18.91 24.23
C LYS A 126 7.21 18.32 22.87
N GLU A 127 6.16 17.82 22.22
CA GLU A 127 6.24 17.40 20.83
C GLU A 127 6.39 18.60 19.89
N PHE A 128 7.27 18.44 18.89
CA PHE A 128 7.57 19.42 17.86
C PHE A 128 7.08 19.00 16.46
N ILE A 129 6.52 17.80 16.36
CA ILE A 129 5.83 17.30 15.16
C ILE A 129 4.51 16.63 15.54
N ILE A 130 3.64 16.46 14.56
CA ILE A 130 2.38 15.72 14.72
C ILE A 130 2.63 14.22 14.49
N ASN A 131 3.01 13.49 15.55
CA ASN A 131 3.16 12.03 15.52
C ASN A 131 2.99 11.33 16.89
N ASN A 132 2.06 11.80 17.74
CA ASN A 132 1.79 11.24 19.07
C ASN A 132 3.03 11.12 19.98
N CYS A 133 3.81 12.19 20.02
CA CYS A 133 5.11 12.16 20.67
C CYS A 133 5.07 12.64 22.11
N SER A 134 3.91 13.05 22.63
CA SER A 134 3.75 13.56 24.00
C SER A 134 4.41 12.67 25.06
N ASN A 135 4.10 11.37 25.09
CA ASN A 135 4.71 10.45 26.08
C ASN A 135 6.21 10.32 25.89
N PHE A 136 6.67 10.18 24.64
CA PHE A 136 8.08 10.07 24.31
C PHE A 136 8.85 11.34 24.72
N CYS A 137 8.32 12.51 24.38
CA CYS A 137 8.91 13.82 24.64
C CYS A 137 8.80 14.24 26.10
N SER A 138 7.82 13.77 26.87
CA SER A 138 7.66 14.12 28.29
C SER A 138 8.89 13.82 29.15
N THR A 139 9.73 12.87 28.71
CA THR A 139 10.96 12.45 29.37
C THR A 139 12.22 13.08 28.76
N ARG A 140 12.07 13.89 27.72
CA ARG A 140 13.16 14.54 26.99
C ARG A 140 13.38 15.96 27.50
N ASN A 141 14.64 16.39 27.44
CA ASN A 141 15.09 17.70 27.88
C ASN A 141 16.10 18.29 26.88
N ASP A 142 15.97 17.90 25.61
CA ASP A 142 16.83 18.42 24.55
C ASP A 142 16.60 19.93 24.39
N GLN A 143 17.68 20.70 24.31
CA GLN A 143 17.62 22.18 24.28
C GLN A 143 17.18 22.72 22.92
N THR A 144 17.16 21.88 21.90
CA THR A 144 16.78 22.21 20.54
C THR A 144 15.76 21.20 20.01
N PRO A 145 14.88 21.62 19.08
CA PRO A 145 13.97 20.72 18.40
C PRO A 145 14.74 19.57 17.75
N THR A 146 14.53 18.34 18.22
CA THR A 146 15.30 17.18 17.78
C THR A 146 14.37 16.06 17.34
N LEU A 147 14.55 15.58 16.12
CA LEU A 147 13.90 14.36 15.61
C LEU A 147 14.67 13.13 16.08
N PHE A 148 13.93 12.14 16.57
CA PHE A 148 14.39 10.81 16.95
C PHE A 148 13.68 9.81 16.04
N GLY A 149 14.41 8.93 15.40
CA GLY A 149 13.80 7.93 14.52
C GLY A 149 14.59 6.64 14.47
N SER A 150 13.99 5.65 13.83
CA SER A 150 14.68 4.43 13.46
C SER A 150 14.26 3.95 12.08
N VAL A 151 15.08 3.09 11.46
CA VAL A 151 14.78 2.48 10.17
C VAL A 151 14.52 0.99 10.30
N THR A 152 13.69 0.47 9.41
CA THR A 152 13.63 -0.95 9.07
C THR A 152 14.53 -1.17 7.86
N ILE A 153 15.42 -2.14 7.96
CA ILE A 153 16.35 -2.52 6.90
C ILE A 153 15.83 -3.78 6.20
N SER A 154 15.99 -3.86 4.87
CA SER A 154 15.64 -5.06 4.12
C SER A 154 16.67 -6.17 4.30
N ASP A 155 16.30 -7.39 3.90
CA ASP A 155 17.21 -8.55 3.93
C ASP A 155 18.47 -8.34 3.08
N LYS A 156 18.39 -7.50 2.04
CA LYS A 156 19.54 -7.16 1.20
C LYS A 156 20.62 -6.41 1.98
N ILE A 157 20.24 -5.45 2.83
CA ILE A 157 21.19 -4.71 3.68
C ILE A 157 21.57 -5.55 4.89
N LYS A 158 20.60 -6.20 5.52
CA LYS A 158 20.80 -6.97 6.76
C LYS A 158 21.78 -8.14 6.59
N ASN A 159 21.73 -8.81 5.44
CA ASN A 159 22.58 -9.97 5.15
C ASN A 159 23.91 -9.58 4.47
N ASP A 160 24.10 -8.30 4.14
CA ASP A 160 25.37 -7.80 3.63
C ASP A 160 26.36 -7.63 4.79
N PRO A 161 27.55 -8.27 4.73
CA PRO A 161 28.51 -8.28 5.84
C PRO A 161 29.16 -6.92 6.10
N LEU A 162 29.14 -5.99 5.14
CA LEU A 162 29.69 -4.64 5.28
C LEU A 162 28.61 -3.63 5.69
N LEU A 163 27.40 -3.75 5.14
CA LEU A 163 26.29 -2.85 5.45
C LEU A 163 25.60 -3.26 6.77
N GLY A 164 24.73 -4.26 6.80
CA GLY A 164 24.14 -4.82 8.03
C GLY A 164 23.19 -3.93 8.86
N ASN A 165 23.42 -2.62 8.97
CA ASN A 165 22.62 -1.65 9.73
C ASN A 165 22.77 -0.22 9.17
N LEU A 166 21.95 0.72 9.67
CA LEU A 166 21.97 2.13 9.22
C LEU A 166 23.33 2.81 9.45
N TYR A 167 23.95 2.60 10.61
CA TYR A 167 25.23 3.23 10.95
C TYR A 167 26.30 2.85 9.93
N ASN A 168 26.45 1.55 9.67
CA ASN A 168 27.42 1.03 8.71
C ASN A 168 27.08 1.45 7.28
N TRP A 169 25.80 1.43 6.87
CA TRP A 169 25.41 1.92 5.54
C TRP A 169 25.86 3.36 5.30
N CYS A 170 25.83 4.19 6.34
CA CYS A 170 26.25 5.58 6.31
C CYS A 170 27.75 5.82 6.50
N THR A 171 28.53 4.87 7.01
CA THR A 171 29.91 5.13 7.47
C THR A 171 30.97 4.14 6.98
N VAL A 172 30.56 2.96 6.51
CA VAL A 172 31.48 1.93 6.00
C VAL A 172 31.68 2.12 4.51
N GLU A 173 32.95 2.29 4.12
CA GLU A 173 33.36 2.24 2.72
C GLU A 173 33.11 0.84 2.15
N ILE A 174 32.44 0.79 1.01
CA ILE A 174 32.25 -0.41 0.22
C ILE A 174 33.00 -0.21 -1.11
N GLN A 175 33.19 -1.28 -1.88
CA GLN A 175 33.89 -1.21 -3.17
C GLN A 175 33.01 -0.64 -4.31
N ASP A 176 32.23 0.40 -4.02
CA ASP A 176 31.36 1.12 -4.96
C ASP A 176 32.06 2.29 -5.67
N GLY A 177 33.35 2.48 -5.41
CA GLY A 177 34.14 3.57 -5.97
C GLY A 177 33.96 4.91 -5.24
N HIS A 178 33.26 4.93 -4.11
CA HIS A 178 33.08 6.10 -3.27
C HIS A 178 33.85 5.96 -1.94
N TYR A 179 34.46 7.06 -1.49
CA TYR A 179 35.29 7.12 -0.27
C TYR A 179 34.64 8.01 0.78
N ALA A 180 34.90 7.72 2.06
CA ALA A 180 34.41 8.44 3.22
C ALA A 180 32.87 8.70 3.17
N PRO A 181 32.05 7.64 3.11
CA PRO A 181 30.60 7.81 3.09
C PRO A 181 30.13 8.52 4.36
N SER A 182 29.10 9.33 4.18
CA SER A 182 28.40 9.99 5.28
C SER A 182 26.94 10.14 4.94
N CYS A 183 26.09 10.35 5.95
CA CYS A 183 24.66 10.55 5.74
C CYS A 183 24.23 11.95 6.14
N LEU A 184 23.38 12.55 5.29
CA LEU A 184 22.66 13.78 5.57
C LEU A 184 21.17 13.52 5.47
N ALA A 185 20.36 14.28 6.20
CA ALA A 185 18.92 14.31 6.01
C ALA A 185 18.59 15.40 4.98
N GLU A 186 18.05 14.99 3.84
CA GLU A 186 17.45 15.91 2.89
C GLU A 186 16.01 16.18 3.35
N VAL A 187 15.75 17.44 3.70
CA VAL A 187 14.43 17.93 4.12
C VAL A 187 13.94 18.93 3.08
N SER A 188 12.72 18.75 2.55
CA SER A 188 12.20 19.60 1.48
C SER A 188 10.72 19.95 1.65
N ASN A 189 10.35 21.17 1.29
CA ASN A 189 8.96 21.66 1.25
C ASN A 189 8.44 21.82 -0.19
N GLU A 190 8.93 21.01 -1.13
CA GLU A 190 8.68 21.06 -2.59
C GLU A 190 9.32 22.23 -3.34
N VAL A 191 9.71 23.31 -2.65
CA VAL A 191 10.35 24.49 -3.25
C VAL A 191 11.84 24.56 -2.91
N GLU A 192 12.16 24.29 -1.64
CA GLU A 192 13.51 24.37 -1.09
C GLU A 192 13.98 22.99 -0.60
N LYS A 193 15.30 22.78 -0.63
CA LYS A 193 15.96 21.61 -0.05
C LYS A 193 16.98 22.07 0.98
N ILE A 194 16.88 21.51 2.17
CA ILE A 194 17.78 21.76 3.29
C ILE A 194 18.45 20.43 3.64
N TYR A 195 19.77 20.46 3.86
CA TYR A 195 20.53 19.29 4.26
C TYR A 195 20.95 19.45 5.72
N LEU A 196 20.55 18.50 6.56
CA LEU A 196 20.80 18.49 7.99
C LEU A 196 21.72 17.33 8.36
N GLU A 197 22.58 17.55 9.34
CA GLU A 197 23.45 16.51 9.89
C GLU A 197 22.62 15.40 10.57
N VAL A 198 23.00 14.15 10.34
CA VAL A 198 22.35 12.98 10.96
C VAL A 198 23.29 12.39 11.99
N SER A 199 22.88 12.43 13.26
CA SER A 199 23.57 11.73 14.33
C SER A 199 23.18 10.25 14.32
N LEU A 200 24.17 9.38 14.13
CA LEU A 200 24.01 7.93 14.04
C LEU A 200 24.66 7.23 15.23
N PHE A 201 24.13 6.05 15.60
CA PHE A 201 24.65 5.29 16.74
C PHE A 201 25.18 3.91 16.30
N PRO A 202 26.41 3.54 16.69
CA PRO A 202 27.02 2.26 16.31
C PRO A 202 26.13 1.06 16.64
N ASN A 203 26.07 0.08 15.73
CA ASN A 203 25.29 -1.15 15.88
C ASN A 203 23.77 -0.93 16.06
N THR A 204 23.24 0.21 15.63
CA THR A 204 21.79 0.49 15.69
C THR A 204 21.24 0.90 14.33
N ASN A 205 19.91 0.87 14.25
CA ASN A 205 19.15 1.45 13.14
C ASN A 205 18.49 2.79 13.54
N SER A 206 19.01 3.45 14.58
CA SER A 206 18.44 4.67 15.14
C SER A 206 19.23 5.90 14.72
N PHE A 207 18.56 7.05 14.64
CA PHE A 207 19.17 8.31 14.25
C PHE A 207 18.56 9.49 15.03
N ARG A 208 19.29 10.60 15.06
CA ARG A 208 18.79 11.91 15.50
C ARG A 208 19.13 13.03 14.52
N ILE A 209 18.25 14.01 14.40
CA ILE A 209 18.42 15.15 13.50
C ILE A 209 17.97 16.41 14.23
N ASP A 210 18.78 17.46 14.18
CA ASP A 210 18.44 18.79 14.71
C ASP A 210 17.52 19.52 13.72
N LEU A 211 16.34 19.93 14.19
CA LEU A 211 15.30 20.61 13.43
C LEU A 211 15.20 22.11 13.77
N SER A 212 16.20 22.72 14.42
CA SER A 212 16.19 24.14 14.81
C SER A 212 15.95 25.11 13.66
N PHE A 213 16.29 24.73 12.44
CA PHE A 213 16.10 25.54 11.23
C PHE A 213 14.73 25.35 10.58
N MET A 214 13.90 24.43 11.09
CA MET A 214 12.59 24.14 10.51
C MET A 214 11.57 25.12 11.06
N GLU A 215 10.81 25.74 10.16
CA GLU A 215 9.72 26.61 10.55
C GLU A 215 8.54 25.78 11.05
N SER A 216 7.94 26.23 12.15
CA SER A 216 6.70 25.65 12.64
C SER A 216 5.60 25.75 11.59
N ASP A 217 4.63 24.83 11.66
CA ASP A 217 3.41 24.86 10.84
C ASP A 217 3.68 24.75 9.33
N LYS A 218 4.81 24.13 8.99
CA LYS A 218 5.14 23.70 7.63
C LYS A 218 5.28 22.18 7.56
N THR A 219 4.94 21.64 6.39
CA THR A 219 5.10 20.22 6.08
C THR A 219 6.35 20.06 5.26
N TYR A 220 7.19 19.13 5.66
CA TYR A 220 8.42 18.77 4.99
C TYR A 220 8.43 17.29 4.66
N THR A 221 9.03 16.95 3.54
CA THR A 221 9.40 15.58 3.21
C THR A 221 10.85 15.36 3.65
N LEU A 222 11.09 14.34 4.46
CA LEU A 222 12.41 13.95 4.94
C LEU A 222 12.82 12.61 4.36
N LYS A 223 14.08 12.49 3.96
CA LYS A 223 14.77 11.23 3.67
C LYS A 223 16.23 11.33 4.11
N ILE A 224 16.85 10.21 4.42
CA ILE A 224 18.29 10.15 4.70
C ILE A 224 18.99 9.78 3.39
N ILE A 225 20.00 10.56 3.01
CA ILE A 225 20.80 10.39 1.80
C ILE A 225 22.25 10.10 2.20
N GLU A 226 22.87 9.13 1.54
CA GLU A 226 24.32 8.95 1.60
C GLU A 226 24.99 9.93 0.62
N THR A 227 25.99 10.65 1.09
CA THR A 227 26.50 11.86 0.43
C THR A 227 27.25 11.55 -0.85
N THR A 228 27.89 10.38 -0.96
CA THR A 228 28.74 10.03 -2.08
C THR A 228 27.99 9.28 -3.19
N SER A 229 27.33 8.17 -2.85
CA SER A 229 26.56 7.35 -3.80
C SER A 229 25.17 7.92 -4.14
N LYS A 230 24.67 8.88 -3.34
CA LYS A 230 23.30 9.40 -3.39
C LYS A 230 22.21 8.36 -3.15
N ALA A 231 22.58 7.18 -2.64
CA ALA A 231 21.60 6.21 -2.16
C ALA A 231 20.77 6.82 -1.04
N GLN A 232 19.48 6.51 -1.00
CA GLN A 232 18.54 7.18 -0.09
C GLN A 232 17.54 6.22 0.53
N THR A 233 17.02 6.58 1.69
CA THR A 233 15.88 5.90 2.33
C THR A 233 14.57 6.20 1.63
N SER A 234 13.50 5.50 2.02
CA SER A 234 12.15 6.00 1.76
C SER A 234 11.96 7.39 2.39
N SER A 235 11.05 8.16 1.81
CA SER A 235 10.66 9.46 2.38
C SER A 235 9.54 9.33 3.40
N ILE A 236 9.56 10.19 4.40
CA ILE A 236 8.47 10.41 5.35
C ILE A 236 8.04 11.87 5.33
N GLN A 237 6.82 12.17 5.75
CA GLN A 237 6.36 13.53 5.92
C GLN A 237 6.43 13.94 7.39
N LEU A 238 7.06 15.07 7.64
CA LEU A 238 7.13 15.74 8.93
C LEU A 238 6.26 16.98 8.88
N ARG A 239 5.21 17.02 9.69
CA ARG A 239 4.50 18.27 9.97
C ARG A 239 5.11 18.89 11.21
N MET A 240 5.78 20.03 11.06
CA MET A 240 6.29 20.80 12.20
C MET A 240 5.11 21.40 12.96
N LYS A 241 5.16 21.31 14.28
CA LYS A 241 4.16 21.84 15.20
C LYS A 241 4.78 22.99 15.97
N ASN A 242 4.09 24.12 16.02
CA ASN A 242 4.44 25.13 17.01
C ASN A 242 4.10 24.59 18.43
N PRO A 243 5.08 24.45 19.35
CA PRO A 243 4.84 23.93 20.69
C PRO A 243 3.96 24.84 21.57
N THR A 244 3.55 26.01 21.05
CA THR A 244 2.72 27.01 21.75
C THR A 244 1.32 27.23 21.17
N THR A 245 1.00 26.71 19.97
CA THR A 245 -0.34 26.83 19.35
C THR A 245 -0.72 25.53 18.65
N PRO A 246 -1.92 24.96 18.89
CA PRO A 246 -2.39 23.81 18.13
C PRO A 246 -2.66 24.24 16.69
N VAL A 247 -1.84 23.75 15.77
CA VAL A 247 -2.05 23.95 14.33
C VAL A 247 -2.77 22.75 13.76
N ALA A 248 -3.98 23.04 13.29
CA ALA A 248 -4.83 22.11 12.59
C ALA A 248 -4.12 21.59 11.34
N THR A 249 -3.96 20.27 11.25
CA THR A 249 -3.58 19.59 10.01
C THR A 249 -4.78 19.05 9.28
N PRO A 250 -4.69 18.87 7.94
CA PRO A 250 -5.70 18.11 7.22
C PRO A 250 -5.89 16.72 7.85
N LEU A 251 -7.14 16.29 7.93
CA LEU A 251 -7.51 14.94 8.35
C LEU A 251 -7.01 13.93 7.33
N GLN A 252 -6.43 12.83 7.81
CA GLN A 252 -5.98 11.76 6.93
C GLN A 252 -7.16 11.20 6.14
N ARG A 253 -6.95 10.92 4.86
CA ARG A 253 -7.96 10.36 3.97
C ARG A 253 -7.58 8.94 3.58
N ASN A 254 -8.58 8.12 3.30
CA ASN A 254 -8.40 6.78 2.77
C ASN A 254 -9.36 6.56 1.62
N THR A 255 -8.90 5.92 0.56
CA THR A 255 -9.76 5.59 -0.57
C THR A 255 -10.47 4.26 -0.29
N ILE A 256 -11.73 4.19 -0.69
CA ILE A 256 -12.57 3.01 -0.57
C ILE A 256 -12.77 2.43 -1.96
N SER A 257 -12.44 1.17 -2.11
CA SER A 257 -12.61 0.42 -3.35
C SER A 257 -13.87 -0.44 -3.25
N GLN A 258 -14.55 -0.60 -4.38
CA GLN A 258 -15.74 -1.44 -4.52
C GLN A 258 -15.38 -2.71 -5.27
N TYR A 259 -15.95 -3.84 -4.89
CA TYR A 259 -15.91 -5.06 -5.69
C TYR A 259 -17.23 -5.82 -5.57
N THR A 260 -17.41 -6.81 -6.43
CA THR A 260 -18.62 -7.63 -6.47
C THR A 260 -18.32 -9.05 -6.03
N CYS A 261 -19.25 -9.67 -5.30
CA CYS A 261 -19.31 -11.12 -5.18
C CYS A 261 -20.61 -11.63 -5.79
N ILE A 262 -20.56 -12.87 -6.29
CA ILE A 262 -21.73 -13.57 -6.81
C ILE A 262 -22.15 -14.60 -5.78
N THR A 263 -23.39 -14.50 -5.34
CA THR A 263 -24.07 -15.59 -4.62
C THR A 263 -25.00 -16.28 -5.60
N ALA A 264 -24.89 -17.59 -5.69
CA ALA A 264 -25.64 -18.42 -6.61
C ALA A 264 -26.42 -19.50 -5.86
N SER A 265 -27.34 -20.12 -6.57
CA SER A 265 -28.05 -21.32 -6.15
C SER A 265 -28.11 -22.30 -7.32
N GLY A 266 -28.11 -23.58 -7.00
CA GLY A 266 -28.10 -24.65 -7.98
C GLY A 266 -27.73 -25.97 -7.32
N TYR A 267 -27.05 -26.85 -8.05
CA TYR A 267 -26.71 -28.19 -7.56
C TYR A 267 -25.30 -28.61 -7.98
N THR A 268 -24.73 -29.54 -7.23
CA THR A 268 -23.46 -30.17 -7.57
C THR A 268 -23.74 -31.57 -8.11
N TYR A 269 -23.23 -31.87 -9.30
CA TYR A 269 -23.31 -33.19 -9.91
C TYR A 269 -21.92 -33.56 -10.46
N ASN A 270 -21.43 -34.77 -10.15
CA ASN A 270 -20.10 -35.23 -10.54
C ASN A 270 -18.94 -34.25 -10.22
N ASN A 271 -18.93 -33.67 -9.01
CA ASN A 271 -17.96 -32.65 -8.58
C ASN A 271 -17.95 -31.36 -9.43
N GLN A 272 -18.98 -31.13 -10.24
CA GLN A 272 -19.19 -29.88 -10.99
C GLN A 272 -20.41 -29.16 -10.43
N SER A 273 -20.27 -27.84 -10.24
CA SER A 273 -21.36 -26.98 -9.76
C SER A 273 -22.11 -26.38 -10.95
N TYR A 274 -23.42 -26.58 -10.96
CA TYR A 274 -24.34 -26.03 -11.94
C TYR A 274 -25.13 -24.91 -11.27
N TYR A 275 -25.15 -23.72 -11.90
CA TYR A 275 -25.80 -22.53 -11.35
C TYR A 275 -27.13 -22.29 -12.06
N GLU A 276 -28.21 -22.12 -11.30
CA GLU A 276 -29.56 -21.86 -11.82
C GLU A 276 -29.96 -20.40 -11.65
N TYR A 277 -29.69 -19.83 -10.47
CA TYR A 277 -29.95 -18.42 -10.15
C TYR A 277 -28.73 -17.80 -9.50
N SER A 278 -28.53 -16.50 -9.72
CA SER A 278 -27.44 -15.75 -9.12
C SER A 278 -27.86 -14.33 -8.79
N ALA A 279 -27.35 -13.80 -7.68
CA ALA A 279 -27.38 -12.40 -7.34
C ALA A 279 -25.94 -11.87 -7.22
N LYS A 280 -25.75 -10.65 -7.73
CA LYS A 280 -24.54 -9.86 -7.52
C LYS A 280 -24.73 -9.01 -6.27
N LEU A 281 -23.72 -8.98 -5.41
CA LEU A 281 -23.68 -8.20 -4.19
C LEU A 281 -22.39 -7.36 -4.18
N HIS A 282 -22.51 -6.08 -3.87
CA HIS A 282 -21.38 -5.16 -3.82
C HIS A 282 -20.83 -5.03 -2.40
N TYR A 283 -19.50 -5.00 -2.31
CA TYR A 283 -18.75 -4.90 -1.07
C TYR A 283 -17.70 -3.81 -1.19
N TYR A 284 -17.34 -3.25 -0.04
CA TYR A 284 -16.46 -2.09 0.05
C TYR A 284 -15.34 -2.37 1.03
N PHE A 285 -14.13 -1.98 0.66
CA PHE A 285 -12.96 -2.11 1.52
C PHE A 285 -12.04 -0.91 1.35
N ALA A 286 -11.29 -0.61 2.41
CA ALA A 286 -10.29 0.44 2.33
C ALA A 286 -9.11 -0.04 1.49
N SER A 287 -8.59 0.78 0.58
CA SER A 287 -7.59 0.33 -0.40
C SER A 287 -6.27 -0.17 0.23
N ASN A 288 -5.98 0.23 1.47
CA ASN A 288 -4.85 -0.26 2.26
C ASN A 288 -5.15 -1.52 3.10
N GLU A 289 -6.39 -2.01 3.08
CA GLU A 289 -6.88 -3.17 3.84
C GLU A 289 -7.77 -4.03 2.94
N PRO A 290 -7.18 -4.77 1.97
CA PRO A 290 -7.94 -5.63 1.05
C PRO A 290 -8.71 -6.71 1.81
N PRO A 291 -9.86 -7.17 1.26
CA PRO A 291 -10.69 -8.16 1.92
C PRO A 291 -9.94 -9.50 1.97
N LEU A 292 -10.08 -10.19 3.10
CA LEU A 292 -9.56 -11.55 3.24
C LEU A 292 -10.25 -12.48 2.22
N PRO A 293 -9.56 -13.53 1.75
CA PRO A 293 -10.17 -14.53 0.89
C PRO A 293 -11.38 -15.18 1.56
N LEU A 294 -12.40 -15.51 0.76
CA LEU A 294 -13.52 -16.31 1.24
C LEU A 294 -13.02 -17.67 1.76
N PRO A 295 -13.58 -18.18 2.88
CA PRO A 295 -13.29 -19.53 3.33
C PRO A 295 -13.60 -20.56 2.23
N PRO A 296 -12.77 -21.61 2.08
CA PRO A 296 -13.06 -22.67 1.13
C PRO A 296 -14.32 -23.45 1.55
N GLY A 297 -14.96 -24.11 0.58
CA GLY A 297 -16.08 -25.02 0.83
C GLY A 297 -17.44 -24.57 0.32
N ASN A 298 -17.58 -23.33 -0.16
CA ASN A 298 -18.81 -22.85 -0.81
C ASN A 298 -18.57 -22.52 -2.29
N ASP A 299 -18.94 -23.43 -3.19
CA ASP A 299 -18.81 -23.21 -4.63
C ASP A 299 -19.83 -22.22 -5.21
N PHE A 300 -20.90 -21.94 -4.47
CA PHE A 300 -22.00 -21.07 -4.87
C PHE A 300 -21.81 -19.62 -4.40
N LEU A 301 -20.69 -19.31 -3.76
CA LEU A 301 -20.31 -17.96 -3.36
C LEU A 301 -18.87 -17.70 -3.79
N TYR A 302 -18.67 -16.72 -4.66
CA TYR A 302 -17.34 -16.40 -5.15
C TYR A 302 -17.18 -14.91 -5.45
N CYS A 303 -15.98 -14.38 -5.22
CA CYS A 303 -15.64 -12.97 -5.41
C CYS A 303 -14.50 -12.76 -6.41
N HIS A 304 -14.06 -13.83 -7.10
CA HIS A 304 -12.99 -13.84 -8.09
C HIS A 304 -13.39 -14.65 -9.32
N ASP A 305 -12.59 -14.60 -10.38
CA ASP A 305 -12.78 -15.44 -11.56
C ASP A 305 -12.42 -16.91 -11.23
N LYS A 306 -13.42 -17.79 -11.25
CA LYS A 306 -13.26 -19.22 -10.95
C LYS A 306 -12.34 -19.96 -11.93
N THR A 307 -12.00 -19.38 -13.09
CA THR A 307 -11.00 -19.96 -14.00
C THR A 307 -9.58 -19.91 -13.45
N LEU A 308 -9.28 -18.98 -12.53
CA LEU A 308 -7.98 -18.85 -11.87
C LEU A 308 -7.77 -19.89 -10.76
N GLY A 309 -8.86 -20.40 -10.18
CA GLY A 309 -8.85 -21.39 -9.12
C GLY A 309 -10.23 -21.59 -8.51
N ARG A 310 -10.50 -22.80 -8.01
CA ARG A 310 -11.79 -23.15 -7.39
C ARG A 310 -12.07 -22.33 -6.12
N TRP A 311 -11.05 -22.15 -5.29
CA TRP A 311 -11.14 -21.44 -4.02
C TRP A 311 -10.52 -20.06 -4.11
N ASP A 312 -11.10 -19.12 -3.38
CA ASP A 312 -10.63 -17.74 -3.35
C ASP A 312 -9.23 -17.64 -2.71
N GLN A 313 -8.42 -16.69 -3.18
CA GLN A 313 -7.06 -16.45 -2.72
C GLN A 313 -6.77 -14.95 -2.68
N SER A 314 -5.82 -14.54 -1.84
CA SER A 314 -5.46 -13.12 -1.67
C SER A 314 -4.81 -12.52 -2.93
N THR A 315 -4.29 -13.37 -3.80
CA THR A 315 -3.64 -12.99 -5.07
C THR A 315 -4.63 -12.90 -6.24
N TYR A 316 -5.86 -13.38 -6.09
CA TYR A 316 -6.84 -13.34 -7.19
C TYR A 316 -7.54 -11.99 -7.28
N PRO A 317 -7.63 -11.39 -8.49
CA PRO A 317 -8.37 -10.16 -8.69
C PRO A 317 -9.83 -10.32 -8.28
N ARG A 318 -10.36 -9.29 -7.60
CA ARG A 318 -11.77 -9.23 -7.23
C ARG A 318 -12.63 -8.93 -8.46
N LEU A 319 -13.81 -9.54 -8.53
CA LEU A 319 -14.76 -9.31 -9.64
C LEU A 319 -15.20 -7.85 -9.65
N GLU A 320 -15.21 -7.24 -10.84
CA GLU A 320 -15.70 -5.87 -11.06
C GLU A 320 -15.07 -4.84 -10.10
N LEU A 321 -13.77 -5.02 -9.77
CA LEU A 321 -13.04 -4.11 -8.89
C LEU A 321 -13.03 -2.68 -9.46
N ILE A 322 -13.62 -1.75 -8.72
CA ILE A 322 -13.53 -0.32 -8.95
C ILE A 322 -12.66 0.26 -7.84
N ASN A 323 -11.42 0.58 -8.21
CA ASN A 323 -10.48 1.24 -7.31
C ASN A 323 -10.94 2.68 -7.04
N ASN A 324 -10.79 3.13 -5.79
CA ASN A 324 -11.09 4.51 -5.40
C ASN A 324 -12.52 4.95 -5.76
N SER A 325 -13.52 4.10 -5.51
CA SER A 325 -14.93 4.40 -5.75
C SER A 325 -15.40 5.65 -5.00
N PHE A 326 -14.96 5.82 -3.75
CA PHE A 326 -15.12 7.06 -2.98
C PHE A 326 -13.99 7.20 -1.95
N MET A 327 -13.93 8.33 -1.24
CA MET A 327 -12.99 8.54 -0.13
C MET A 327 -13.74 8.66 1.20
N LEU A 328 -13.06 8.29 2.28
CA LEU A 328 -13.48 8.58 3.64
C LEU A 328 -12.32 9.21 4.40
N TRP A 329 -12.61 9.86 5.52
CA TRP A 329 -11.54 10.16 6.46
C TRP A 329 -11.06 8.89 7.14
N ASN A 330 -9.75 8.77 7.29
CA ASN A 330 -9.09 7.54 7.69
C ASN A 330 -9.41 7.21 9.14
N LYS A 331 -9.91 6.00 9.39
CA LYS A 331 -10.14 5.47 10.74
C LYS A 331 -8.88 5.39 11.61
N LYS A 332 -7.68 5.50 11.03
CA LYS A 332 -6.40 5.54 11.74
C LYS A 332 -5.96 6.95 12.13
N ASP A 333 -6.70 7.99 11.72
CA ASP A 333 -6.43 9.34 12.22
C ASP A 333 -6.79 9.40 13.70
N VAL A 334 -5.81 9.74 14.51
CA VAL A 334 -5.87 9.70 15.98
C VAL A 334 -6.91 10.66 16.55
N ARG A 335 -7.32 11.66 15.77
CA ARG A 335 -8.34 12.65 16.15
C ARG A 335 -9.77 12.11 16.04
N PHE A 336 -9.98 10.95 15.42
CA PHE A 336 -11.26 10.24 15.47
C PHE A 336 -11.34 9.21 16.62
N TYR A 337 -10.43 9.29 17.58
CA TYR A 337 -10.52 8.54 18.83
C TYR A 337 -10.92 9.50 19.94
N ASP A 338 -11.51 8.93 20.98
CA ASP A 338 -11.80 9.60 22.24
C ASP A 338 -10.62 9.34 23.18
N GLN A 339 -9.56 10.14 23.07
CA GLN A 339 -8.34 9.90 23.86
C GLN A 339 -8.51 10.36 25.31
N ASN A 340 -9.35 11.36 25.54
CA ASN A 340 -9.62 11.92 26.87
C ASN A 340 -10.76 11.18 27.60
N HIS A 341 -11.40 10.19 26.97
CA HIS A 341 -12.48 9.35 27.49
C HIS A 341 -13.73 10.14 27.89
N ASP A 342 -14.06 11.20 27.14
CA ASP A 342 -15.23 12.05 27.35
C ASP A 342 -16.49 11.59 26.58
N GLY A 343 -16.37 10.50 25.81
CA GLY A 343 -17.41 9.93 24.98
C GLY A 343 -17.54 10.57 23.59
N ARG A 344 -16.60 11.44 23.18
CA ARG A 344 -16.67 12.24 21.95
C ARG A 344 -15.37 12.10 21.16
N LEU A 345 -15.46 12.32 19.84
CA LEU A 345 -14.28 12.32 18.98
C LEU A 345 -13.44 13.58 19.27
N ASP A 346 -12.13 13.43 19.51
CA ASP A 346 -11.21 14.54 19.81
C ASP A 346 -11.27 15.65 18.75
N ILE A 347 -11.47 15.32 17.47
CA ILE A 347 -11.60 16.31 16.38
C ILE A 347 -12.76 17.29 16.60
N ASN A 348 -13.88 16.82 17.18
CA ASN A 348 -15.00 17.71 17.48
C ASN A 348 -14.59 18.69 18.58
N GLN A 349 -13.88 18.23 19.61
CA GLN A 349 -13.39 19.07 20.69
C GLN A 349 -12.32 20.07 20.20
N GLU A 350 -11.44 19.64 19.30
CA GLU A 350 -10.40 20.48 18.69
C GLU A 350 -11.02 21.64 17.89
N ILE A 351 -12.11 21.38 17.17
CA ILE A 351 -12.87 22.40 16.44
C ILE A 351 -13.64 23.30 17.43
N GLU A 352 -14.26 22.74 18.47
CA GLU A 352 -14.99 23.50 19.49
C GLU A 352 -14.14 24.50 20.24
N ASN A 353 -12.93 24.09 20.63
CA ASN A 353 -12.01 24.95 21.37
C ASN A 353 -11.57 26.18 20.55
N ARG A 354 -11.78 26.14 19.24
CA ARG A 354 -11.48 27.24 18.32
C ARG A 354 -12.70 28.11 18.00
N LEU A 355 -13.91 27.71 18.39
CA LEU A 355 -15.11 28.51 18.23
C LEU A 355 -15.20 29.58 19.33
N THR A 356 -15.58 30.79 18.95
CA THR A 356 -15.77 31.92 19.88
C THR A 356 -16.94 31.68 20.85
N TYR A 357 -17.91 30.87 20.45
CA TYR A 357 -19.07 30.50 21.26
C TYR A 357 -19.09 29.00 21.55
N PRO A 358 -19.14 28.58 22.82
CA PRO A 358 -19.16 27.17 23.18
C PRO A 358 -20.46 26.55 22.69
N SER A 359 -20.36 25.71 21.67
CA SER A 359 -21.45 24.88 21.19
C SER A 359 -20.95 23.46 21.07
N SER A 360 -21.70 22.50 21.60
CA SER A 360 -21.36 21.09 21.41
C SER A 360 -21.70 20.71 19.97
N ILE A 361 -20.67 20.33 19.21
CA ILE A 361 -20.74 19.86 17.83
C ILE A 361 -20.43 18.37 17.77
N ASN A 362 -21.06 17.71 16.80
CA ASN A 362 -20.70 16.36 16.42
C ASN A 362 -20.73 16.27 14.89
N LEU A 363 -19.58 16.54 14.28
CA LEU A 363 -19.51 16.74 12.83
C LEU A 363 -19.21 15.46 12.07
N PHE A 364 -18.47 14.53 12.66
CA PHE A 364 -18.00 13.32 11.99
C PHE A 364 -18.71 12.07 12.51
N ASN A 365 -19.11 11.20 11.60
CA ASN A 365 -19.84 9.97 11.88
C ASN A 365 -19.08 8.76 11.33
N PRO A 366 -19.09 7.62 12.04
CA PRO A 366 -18.43 6.42 11.57
C PRO A 366 -19.15 5.85 10.36
N PHE A 367 -18.38 5.43 9.35
CA PHE A 367 -18.86 4.69 8.20
C PHE A 367 -18.54 3.21 8.39
N SER A 368 -19.55 2.40 8.72
CA SER A 368 -19.42 0.96 8.86
C SER A 368 -20.16 0.23 7.76
N PHE A 369 -19.55 -0.81 7.21
CA PHE A 369 -20.18 -1.67 6.21
C PHE A 369 -19.55 -3.07 6.20
N THR A 370 -20.28 -4.05 5.66
CA THR A 370 -19.76 -5.41 5.48
C THR A 370 -18.70 -5.43 4.36
N VAL A 371 -17.50 -5.93 4.67
CA VAL A 371 -16.36 -5.95 3.72
C VAL A 371 -16.32 -7.19 2.84
N ALA A 372 -17.02 -8.25 3.24
CA ALA A 372 -17.10 -9.51 2.52
C ALA A 372 -18.39 -10.27 2.92
N PRO A 373 -18.87 -11.21 2.09
CA PRO A 373 -20.01 -12.05 2.42
C PRO A 373 -19.86 -12.77 3.77
N GLY A 374 -20.92 -12.78 4.57
CA GLY A 374 -20.96 -13.48 5.86
C GLY A 374 -20.07 -12.87 6.95
N THR A 375 -19.51 -11.68 6.74
CA THR A 375 -18.74 -10.95 7.75
C THR A 375 -19.61 -9.92 8.46
N SER A 376 -19.25 -9.59 9.70
CA SER A 376 -19.85 -8.45 10.41
C SER A 376 -19.43 -7.13 9.75
N GLU A 377 -20.19 -6.07 10.02
CA GLU A 377 -19.79 -4.72 9.62
C GLU A 377 -18.42 -4.37 10.22
N LYS A 378 -17.63 -3.64 9.43
CA LYS A 378 -16.36 -3.07 9.86
C LYS A 378 -16.36 -1.58 9.62
N LEU A 379 -15.73 -0.84 10.53
CA LEU A 379 -15.43 0.58 10.33
C LEU A 379 -14.48 0.73 9.14
N LEU A 380 -14.93 1.45 8.11
CA LEU A 380 -14.15 1.77 6.91
C LEU A 380 -13.49 3.15 7.02
N GLY A 381 -14.11 4.08 7.75
CA GLY A 381 -13.64 5.43 7.92
C GLY A 381 -14.70 6.31 8.56
N PHE A 382 -14.56 7.62 8.38
CA PHE A 382 -15.52 8.61 8.84
C PHE A 382 -16.03 9.45 7.68
N TYR A 383 -17.26 9.95 7.81
CA TYR A 383 -17.85 10.93 6.92
C TYR A 383 -18.36 12.12 7.73
N LEU A 384 -18.49 13.27 7.08
CA LEU A 384 -18.90 14.53 7.68
C LEU A 384 -20.42 14.64 7.56
N GLN A 385 -21.09 15.11 8.60
CA GLN A 385 -22.51 15.42 8.52
C GLN A 385 -22.77 16.48 7.45
N SER A 386 -23.93 16.40 6.81
CA SER A 386 -24.35 17.46 5.88
C SER A 386 -24.79 18.72 6.63
N PHE A 387 -24.62 19.86 5.99
CA PHE A 387 -25.09 21.14 6.49
C PHE A 387 -26.39 21.51 5.81
N ILE A 388 -27.21 22.36 6.44
CA ILE A 388 -28.47 22.85 5.87
C ILE A 388 -28.37 24.36 5.73
N ASP A 389 -28.61 24.88 4.53
CA ASP A 389 -28.73 26.32 4.30
C ASP A 389 -29.95 26.84 5.09
N PRO A 390 -29.77 27.75 6.07
CA PRO A 390 -30.86 28.23 6.90
C PRO A 390 -31.94 28.97 6.09
N VAL A 391 -31.61 29.55 4.94
CA VAL A 391 -32.53 30.33 4.11
C VAL A 391 -33.44 29.41 3.30
N ASN A 392 -32.84 28.48 2.55
CA ASN A 392 -33.56 27.67 1.58
C ASN A 392 -33.86 26.24 2.06
N GLN A 393 -33.36 25.88 3.24
CA GLN A 393 -33.44 24.53 3.82
C GLN A 393 -32.87 23.47 2.86
N ILE A 394 -31.83 23.83 2.10
CA ILE A 394 -31.17 22.95 1.14
C ILE A 394 -29.98 22.30 1.83
N PRO A 395 -29.91 20.96 1.88
CA PRO A 395 -28.74 20.28 2.40
C PRO A 395 -27.56 20.43 1.43
N TYR A 396 -26.36 20.62 1.96
CA TYR A 396 -25.14 20.75 1.17
C TYR A 396 -23.94 20.12 1.86
N CYS A 397 -22.90 19.88 1.06
CA CYS A 397 -21.58 19.51 1.52
C CYS A 397 -20.63 20.69 1.33
N PRO A 398 -19.80 21.03 2.34
CA PRO A 398 -18.97 22.21 2.26
C PRO A 398 -17.89 22.06 1.19
N THR A 399 -17.59 23.19 0.57
CA THR A 399 -16.62 23.35 -0.52
C THR A 399 -15.84 24.64 -0.28
N THR A 400 -14.87 24.92 -1.13
CA THR A 400 -14.04 26.13 -1.11
C THR A 400 -14.87 27.41 -1.01
N THR A 401 -16.04 27.46 -1.65
CA THR A 401 -16.98 28.59 -1.53
C THR A 401 -17.45 28.79 -0.08
N HIS A 402 -17.76 27.72 0.63
CA HIS A 402 -18.20 27.76 2.03
C HIS A 402 -17.03 28.07 2.96
N PHE A 403 -15.86 27.49 2.70
CA PHE A 403 -14.64 27.73 3.48
C PHE A 403 -14.11 29.16 3.39
N ASN A 404 -14.44 29.88 2.32
CA ASN A 404 -14.10 31.29 2.14
C ASN A 404 -15.23 32.24 2.58
N SER A 405 -16.29 31.72 3.22
CA SER A 405 -17.36 32.54 3.78
C SER A 405 -16.99 33.14 5.14
N ASN A 406 -17.86 33.99 5.69
CA ASN A 406 -17.72 34.57 7.03
C ASN A 406 -18.17 33.61 8.16
N SER A 407 -18.48 32.35 7.84
CA SER A 407 -18.87 31.36 8.83
C SER A 407 -17.64 30.85 9.58
N GLU A 408 -17.57 31.13 10.88
CA GLU A 408 -16.46 30.74 11.76
C GLU A 408 -16.19 29.23 11.70
N ILE A 409 -17.25 28.41 11.75
CA ILE A 409 -17.11 26.95 11.67
C ILE A 409 -16.49 26.49 10.35
N PHE A 410 -16.81 27.16 9.22
CA PHE A 410 -16.22 26.80 7.93
C PHE A 410 -14.79 27.29 7.79
N GLN A 411 -14.44 28.43 8.39
CA GLN A 411 -13.07 28.91 8.45
C GLN A 411 -12.17 27.96 9.26
N ILE A 412 -12.68 27.43 10.37
CA ILE A 412 -11.97 26.41 11.18
C ILE A 412 -11.89 25.08 10.43
N LEU A 413 -13.01 24.61 9.86
CA LEU A 413 -13.06 23.35 9.13
C LEU A 413 -12.11 23.32 7.94
N LYS A 414 -11.90 24.45 7.25
CA LYS A 414 -10.96 24.57 6.13
C LYS A 414 -9.56 24.02 6.44
N ASP A 415 -9.12 24.12 7.70
CA ASP A 415 -7.80 23.64 8.10
C ASP A 415 -7.72 22.11 8.24
N TYR A 416 -8.86 21.47 8.46
CA TYR A 416 -8.97 20.02 8.68
C TYR A 416 -9.50 19.27 7.45
N ILE A 417 -10.37 19.90 6.66
CA ILE A 417 -11.06 19.28 5.55
C ILE A 417 -10.89 20.09 4.27
N GLY A 418 -10.69 19.37 3.15
CA GLY A 418 -10.77 19.96 1.81
C GLY A 418 -12.21 19.96 1.28
N ASP A 419 -12.37 20.19 -0.01
CA ASP A 419 -13.68 20.10 -0.67
C ASP A 419 -14.33 18.73 -0.46
N THR A 420 -15.64 18.77 -0.25
CA THR A 420 -16.46 17.58 0.00
C THR A 420 -17.62 17.49 -0.98
N GLU A 421 -18.06 16.27 -1.23
CA GLU A 421 -19.26 15.98 -2.02
C GLU A 421 -20.19 15.05 -1.25
N ALA A 422 -21.48 15.02 -1.60
CA ALA A 422 -22.39 14.09 -0.95
C ALA A 422 -22.14 12.64 -1.39
N ILE A 423 -22.40 11.71 -0.47
CA ILE A 423 -22.47 10.29 -0.76
C ILE A 423 -23.88 9.77 -0.46
N TYR A 424 -24.37 8.89 -1.32
CA TYR A 424 -25.71 8.30 -1.25
C TYR A 424 -25.60 6.79 -1.15
N ARG A 425 -26.51 6.17 -0.41
CA ARG A 425 -26.69 4.71 -0.38
C ARG A 425 -27.93 4.36 -1.20
N ALA A 426 -27.81 3.35 -2.05
CA ALA A 426 -28.90 2.91 -2.90
C ALA A 426 -29.12 1.40 -2.79
N LEU A 427 -30.38 0.99 -2.70
CA LEU A 427 -30.80 -0.41 -2.66
C LEU A 427 -31.09 -0.89 -4.09
N GLY A 428 -30.49 -2.01 -4.47
CA GLY A 428 -30.71 -2.66 -5.76
C GLY A 428 -32.06 -3.36 -5.84
N GLU A 429 -32.59 -3.51 -7.06
CA GLU A 429 -33.80 -4.28 -7.28
C GLU A 429 -33.68 -5.72 -6.74
N THR A 430 -34.76 -6.21 -6.12
CA THR A 430 -34.77 -7.50 -5.45
C THR A 430 -34.43 -8.62 -6.43
N SER A 431 -33.42 -9.42 -6.08
CA SER A 431 -33.05 -10.63 -6.81
C SER A 431 -33.58 -11.86 -6.09
N LEU A 432 -33.82 -12.94 -6.82
CA LEU A 432 -34.29 -14.22 -6.27
C LEU A 432 -33.20 -15.28 -6.38
N LEU A 433 -33.12 -16.13 -5.36
CA LEU A 433 -32.32 -17.35 -5.33
C LEU A 433 -33.23 -18.54 -5.09
N LYS A 434 -32.76 -19.74 -5.35
CA LYS A 434 -33.46 -20.98 -5.03
C LYS A 434 -32.92 -21.56 -3.73
N ASN A 435 -33.78 -21.88 -2.78
CA ASN A 435 -33.38 -22.55 -1.54
C ASN A 435 -33.16 -24.06 -1.77
N ASN A 436 -32.70 -24.76 -0.74
CA ASN A 436 -32.45 -26.21 -0.80
C ASN A 436 -33.69 -27.06 -1.12
N ASN A 437 -34.90 -26.52 -0.89
CA ASN A 437 -36.16 -27.18 -1.19
C ASN A 437 -36.67 -26.89 -2.61
N GLY A 438 -35.94 -26.08 -3.37
CA GLY A 438 -36.30 -25.70 -4.73
C GLY A 438 -37.22 -24.47 -4.84
N GLU A 439 -37.53 -23.80 -3.73
CA GLU A 439 -38.40 -22.63 -3.70
C GLU A 439 -37.61 -21.34 -3.97
N LEU A 440 -38.26 -20.36 -4.62
CA LEU A 440 -37.67 -19.04 -4.83
C LEU A 440 -37.74 -18.24 -3.53
N VAL A 441 -36.57 -17.83 -3.05
CA VAL A 441 -36.38 -16.98 -1.87
C VAL A 441 -35.70 -15.67 -2.28
N LYS A 442 -35.96 -14.61 -1.51
CA LYS A 442 -35.30 -13.31 -1.69
C LYS A 442 -33.78 -13.48 -1.46
N ALA A 443 -32.99 -13.01 -2.42
CA ALA A 443 -31.53 -12.90 -2.26
C ALA A 443 -31.19 -11.84 -1.20
N PRO A 444 -30.00 -11.88 -0.59
CA PRO A 444 -29.54 -10.78 0.25
C PRO A 444 -29.67 -9.42 -0.45
N ASP A 445 -29.98 -8.39 0.32
CA ASP A 445 -30.11 -7.03 -0.22
C ASP A 445 -28.74 -6.53 -0.71
N ASP A 446 -28.75 -5.93 -1.91
CA ASP A 446 -27.56 -5.37 -2.53
C ASP A 446 -27.55 -3.85 -2.38
N TYR A 447 -26.43 -3.28 -1.92
CA TYR A 447 -26.29 -1.85 -1.70
C TYR A 447 -25.13 -1.29 -2.50
N ILE A 448 -25.36 -0.16 -3.16
CA ILE A 448 -24.32 0.64 -3.79
C ILE A 448 -24.19 1.98 -3.08
N PHE A 449 -22.95 2.42 -2.86
CA PHE A 449 -22.63 3.80 -2.51
C PHE A 449 -22.23 4.57 -3.78
N ILE A 450 -22.83 5.74 -3.98
CA ILE A 450 -22.60 6.59 -5.15
C ILE A 450 -22.38 8.03 -4.75
N ARG A 451 -21.40 8.68 -5.38
CA ARG A 451 -21.04 10.07 -5.11
C ARG A 451 -21.98 11.03 -5.84
N GLU A 452 -22.16 12.23 -5.29
CA GLU A 452 -23.03 13.26 -5.86
C GLU A 452 -22.63 13.63 -7.29
N SER A 453 -21.33 13.79 -7.55
CA SER A 453 -20.80 14.13 -8.87
C SER A 453 -21.07 13.07 -9.94
N GLU A 454 -21.31 11.82 -9.54
CA GLU A 454 -21.68 10.71 -10.43
C GLU A 454 -23.20 10.58 -10.54
N LEU A 455 -23.90 10.57 -9.40
CA LEU A 455 -25.35 10.41 -9.34
C LEU A 455 -26.08 11.49 -10.14
N LYS A 456 -25.69 12.77 -10.02
CA LYS A 456 -26.35 13.88 -10.73
C LYS A 456 -26.28 13.77 -12.25
N LYS A 457 -25.36 12.96 -12.78
CA LYS A 457 -25.25 12.70 -14.22
C LYS A 457 -26.33 11.72 -14.70
N ILE A 458 -26.78 10.81 -13.84
CA ILE A 458 -27.58 9.64 -14.23
C ILE A 458 -28.93 9.49 -13.53
N TRP A 459 -29.21 10.27 -12.50
CA TRP A 459 -30.40 10.11 -11.67
C TRP A 459 -31.71 10.45 -12.40
N PHE A 460 -32.75 9.67 -12.12
CA PHE A 460 -34.09 9.90 -12.65
C PHE A 460 -35.17 9.43 -11.67
N TYR A 461 -36.41 9.84 -11.91
CA TYR A 461 -37.60 9.29 -11.28
C TYR A 461 -38.62 8.86 -12.33
N THR A 462 -39.58 8.06 -11.90
CA THR A 462 -40.71 7.62 -12.73
C THR A 462 -41.95 8.44 -12.42
N LEU A 463 -42.56 9.05 -13.43
CA LEU A 463 -43.86 9.72 -13.32
C LEU A 463 -44.73 9.30 -14.50
N ASN A 464 -45.90 8.71 -14.22
CA ASN A 464 -46.82 8.21 -15.25
C ASN A 464 -46.12 7.32 -16.30
N SER A 465 -45.29 6.39 -15.83
CA SER A 465 -44.46 5.48 -16.65
C SER A 465 -43.39 6.15 -17.53
N SER A 466 -43.21 7.46 -17.42
CA SER A 466 -42.14 8.20 -18.09
C SER A 466 -40.94 8.39 -17.16
N LEU A 467 -39.73 8.24 -17.69
CA LEU A 467 -38.49 8.47 -16.97
C LEU A 467 -38.09 9.95 -17.12
N ILE A 468 -37.94 10.64 -16.00
CA ILE A 468 -37.64 12.08 -15.97
C ILE A 468 -36.38 12.30 -15.13
N LYS A 469 -35.43 13.07 -15.67
CA LYS A 469 -34.19 13.41 -14.95
C LYS A 469 -34.51 14.27 -13.72
N HIS A 470 -33.82 14.00 -12.61
CA HIS A 470 -33.95 14.83 -11.42
C HIS A 470 -33.34 16.22 -11.57
N THR A 471 -33.95 17.13 -10.82
CA THR A 471 -33.45 18.46 -10.44
C THR A 471 -33.23 18.47 -8.92
N GLU A 472 -32.51 19.47 -8.42
CA GLU A 472 -32.33 19.66 -6.96
C GLU A 472 -33.68 19.64 -6.22
N THR A 473 -34.69 20.33 -6.75
CA THR A 473 -36.02 20.38 -6.13
C THR A 473 -36.75 19.04 -6.13
N THR A 474 -36.70 18.30 -7.24
CA THR A 474 -37.43 17.02 -7.36
C THR A 474 -36.76 15.89 -6.58
N SER A 475 -35.44 15.92 -6.42
CA SER A 475 -34.68 14.92 -5.65
C SER A 475 -35.11 14.82 -4.19
N ARG A 476 -35.67 15.90 -3.62
CA ARG A 476 -36.15 15.96 -2.23
C ARG A 476 -37.49 15.27 -1.99
N ASN A 477 -38.32 15.20 -3.02
CA ASN A 477 -39.73 14.80 -2.88
C ASN A 477 -40.07 13.52 -3.64
N LEU A 478 -39.23 13.12 -4.61
CA LEU A 478 -39.47 11.99 -5.49
C LEU A 478 -38.35 10.96 -5.34
N PRO A 479 -38.64 9.65 -5.53
CA PRO A 479 -37.63 8.61 -5.43
C PRO A 479 -36.50 8.83 -6.44
N ILE A 480 -35.26 8.81 -5.95
CA ILE A 480 -34.06 8.93 -6.79
C ILE A 480 -33.65 7.53 -7.24
N MET A 481 -33.73 7.29 -8.54
CA MET A 481 -33.38 6.02 -9.18
C MET A 481 -32.23 6.20 -10.18
N PHE A 482 -31.47 5.14 -10.41
CA PHE A 482 -30.48 5.07 -11.49
C PHE A 482 -30.26 3.63 -11.95
N TYR A 483 -29.71 3.48 -13.16
CA TYR A 483 -29.26 2.18 -13.67
C TYR A 483 -27.78 1.96 -13.34
N TYR A 484 -27.44 0.75 -12.91
CA TYR A 484 -26.06 0.34 -12.64
C TYR A 484 -25.74 -1.01 -13.29
N PRO A 485 -24.55 -1.22 -13.90
CA PRO A 485 -23.41 -0.30 -14.01
C PRO A 485 -23.73 1.01 -14.75
N ILE A 486 -23.03 2.10 -14.41
CA ILE A 486 -23.37 3.45 -14.86
C ILE A 486 -23.17 3.63 -16.38
N ASP A 487 -24.13 4.26 -17.06
CA ASP A 487 -23.97 4.81 -18.40
C ASP A 487 -24.36 6.30 -18.42
N ILE A 488 -23.37 7.18 -18.56
CA ILE A 488 -23.56 8.63 -18.58
C ILE A 488 -24.12 9.12 -19.92
N ALA A 489 -23.87 8.39 -21.02
CA ALA A 489 -24.34 8.79 -22.35
C ALA A 489 -25.84 8.55 -22.50
N TYR A 490 -26.35 7.47 -21.92
CA TYR A 490 -27.77 7.07 -22.02
C TYR A 490 -28.38 6.76 -20.64
N PRO A 491 -28.47 7.75 -19.73
CA PRO A 491 -28.85 7.51 -18.33
C PRO A 491 -30.30 7.06 -18.13
N LEU A 492 -31.17 7.30 -19.13
CA LEU A 492 -32.60 6.94 -19.07
C LEU A 492 -32.92 5.63 -19.81
N VAL A 493 -31.93 4.93 -20.38
CA VAL A 493 -32.15 3.70 -21.16
C VAL A 493 -31.58 2.49 -20.41
N LYS A 494 -32.45 1.63 -19.86
CA LYS A 494 -32.02 0.39 -19.19
C LYS A 494 -31.39 -0.56 -20.20
N LYS A 495 -30.14 -0.95 -19.98
CA LYS A 495 -29.46 -2.03 -20.72
C LYS A 495 -29.75 -3.40 -20.09
N PRO A 496 -29.65 -4.50 -20.86
CA PRO A 496 -29.97 -5.85 -20.35
C PRO A 496 -29.14 -6.30 -19.14
N HIS A 497 -27.92 -5.79 -18.98
CA HIS A 497 -27.02 -6.13 -17.88
C HIS A 497 -27.11 -5.16 -16.69
N GLN A 498 -27.93 -4.10 -16.79
CA GLN A 498 -28.09 -3.12 -15.73
C GLN A 498 -29.26 -3.48 -14.82
N LYS A 499 -29.10 -3.18 -13.53
CA LYS A 499 -30.16 -3.20 -12.52
C LYS A 499 -30.58 -1.78 -12.14
N ILE A 500 -31.79 -1.66 -11.62
CA ILE A 500 -32.26 -0.40 -11.03
C ILE A 500 -31.82 -0.36 -9.57
N TYR A 501 -31.28 0.79 -9.17
CA TYR A 501 -31.00 1.12 -7.78
C TYR A 501 -31.82 2.32 -7.37
N THR A 502 -32.36 2.30 -6.15
CA THR A 502 -33.13 3.40 -5.56
C THR A 502 -32.39 3.93 -4.34
N VAL A 503 -32.14 5.24 -4.29
CA VAL A 503 -31.53 5.90 -3.13
C VAL A 503 -32.46 5.80 -1.93
N ILE A 504 -31.91 5.34 -0.82
CA ILE A 504 -32.62 5.18 0.45
C ILE A 504 -32.06 6.17 1.47
N GLY A 505 -32.96 6.78 2.25
CA GLY A 505 -32.58 7.71 3.32
C GLY A 505 -32.14 6.99 4.59
N LEU A 506 -31.59 7.74 5.54
CA LEU A 506 -31.17 7.24 6.86
C LEU A 506 -32.31 6.57 7.65
N GLU A 507 -33.57 6.99 7.44
CA GLU A 507 -34.74 6.43 8.11
C GLU A 507 -35.12 5.03 7.61
N GLU A 508 -34.74 4.72 6.37
CA GLU A 508 -35.04 3.45 5.72
C GLU A 508 -33.98 2.38 6.09
N LEU A 509 -32.95 2.76 6.87
CA LEU A 509 -31.94 1.86 7.42
C LEU A 509 -32.46 1.21 8.71
N ASN A 510 -33.00 0.00 8.60
CA ASN A 510 -33.28 -0.82 9.78
C ASN A 510 -31.95 -1.33 10.38
N SER A 511 -31.79 -1.16 11.70
CA SER A 511 -30.66 -1.54 12.60
C SER A 511 -29.42 -0.61 12.62
N ASP A 512 -29.11 -0.14 13.84
CA ASP A 512 -27.83 0.32 14.41
C ASP A 512 -26.92 1.32 13.68
N ALA A 513 -27.32 1.91 12.55
CA ALA A 513 -26.59 3.03 11.95
C ALA A 513 -26.67 4.27 12.88
N PRO A 514 -25.55 4.96 13.17
CA PRO A 514 -25.56 6.17 13.97
C PRO A 514 -26.43 7.22 13.29
N ARG A 515 -27.57 7.54 13.91
CA ARG A 515 -28.47 8.58 13.44
C ARG A 515 -27.78 9.93 13.60
N THR A 516 -27.49 10.61 12.50
CA THR A 516 -27.19 12.03 12.56
C THR A 516 -28.47 12.77 12.97
N ASN A 517 -28.35 13.80 13.82
CA ASN A 517 -29.48 14.66 14.19
C ASN A 517 -30.03 15.46 12.98
N ILE A 518 -29.29 15.47 11.88
CA ILE A 518 -29.65 16.12 10.62
C ILE A 518 -30.04 15.03 9.62
N GLN A 519 -31.25 15.14 9.09
CA GLN A 519 -31.76 14.29 8.01
C GLN A 519 -31.99 15.13 6.76
N PRO A 520 -31.06 15.08 5.80
CA PRO A 520 -31.22 15.77 4.53
C PRO A 520 -32.44 15.28 3.74
N ALA A 521 -33.25 16.22 3.24
CA ALA A 521 -34.45 15.90 2.46
C ALA A 521 -34.14 15.15 1.14
N ASP A 522 -32.92 15.25 0.62
CA ASP A 522 -32.47 14.58 -0.60
C ASP A 522 -31.84 13.21 -0.34
N LYS A 523 -31.99 12.66 0.88
CA LYS A 523 -31.55 11.31 1.26
C LYS A 523 -30.04 11.08 1.22
N ARG A 524 -29.20 12.11 1.11
CA ARG A 524 -27.74 11.94 1.22
C ARG A 524 -27.39 11.34 2.60
N LEU A 525 -26.43 10.42 2.61
CA LEU A 525 -25.91 9.81 3.84
C LEU A 525 -25.06 10.82 4.63
N GLY A 526 -24.29 11.62 3.91
CA GLY A 526 -23.40 12.64 4.46
C GLY A 526 -22.44 13.15 3.39
N CYS A 527 -21.37 13.79 3.85
CA CYS A 527 -20.35 14.40 3.02
C CYS A 527 -19.03 13.64 3.13
N VAL A 528 -18.40 13.39 1.99
CA VAL A 528 -17.12 12.70 1.90
C VAL A 528 -16.10 13.58 1.18
N PRO A 529 -14.79 13.38 1.41
CA PRO A 529 -13.77 14.07 0.65
C PRO A 529 -13.96 13.88 -0.86
N GLN A 530 -13.91 14.96 -1.63
CA GLN A 530 -14.03 14.91 -3.08
C GLN A 530 -12.78 14.26 -3.70
N ILE A 531 -12.99 13.31 -4.61
CA ILE A 531 -11.91 12.72 -5.41
C ILE A 531 -11.65 13.66 -6.59
N ASN A 532 -10.45 14.25 -6.61
CA ASN A 532 -9.97 15.07 -7.72
C ASN A 532 -9.41 14.23 -8.86
#